data_AF-A0A133UZ82-F1
#
_entry.id   AF-A0A133UZ82-F1
#
_cell.length_a   1.000
_cell.length_b   1.000
_cell.length_c   1.000
_cell.angle_alpha   90.00
_cell.angle_beta   90.00
_cell.angle_gamma   90.00
#
_symmetry.space_group_name_H-M   'P 1'
#
loop_
_entity.id
_entity.type
_entity.pdbx_description
1 polymer ?
#
loop_
_entity_poly.entity_id
_entity_poly.type
_entity_poly.pdbx_seq_one_letter_code
_entity_poly.pdbx_strand_id
1 'polypeptide(L)'
;MSDENRSENDEGLKELSEVELRRRMLFFAVSVVVLVVVSVIPAPDGLSLRGQRALGILAFVAVLWVTETFPLGLTALFGAMLLPVLGVLPPADSFAGFGSTALFFLIGALSFGIAMQKTNLHKRIALRFIGRVGKSSSRLILSICLLGGILSWTMPEHA
;
A
#
# COMPACT_ATOMS: atom_id res chain seq x y z
N MET A 1 6.73 -8.04 43.76
CA MET A 1 7.59 -7.21 42.90
C MET A 1 7.60 -7.67 41.43
N SER A 2 7.47 -8.97 41.13
CA SER A 2 7.25 -9.47 39.76
C SER A 2 5.82 -9.30 39.24
N ASP A 3 4.81 -9.42 40.12
CA ASP A 3 3.40 -9.39 39.72
C ASP A 3 2.87 -7.96 39.49
N GLU A 4 3.36 -6.99 40.26
CA GLU A 4 3.02 -5.56 40.14
C GLU A 4 3.52 -4.96 38.81
N ASN A 5 4.75 -5.33 38.41
CA ASN A 5 5.34 -4.94 37.13
C ASN A 5 4.60 -5.62 35.94
N ARG A 6 3.98 -6.77 36.17
CA ARG A 6 3.17 -7.49 35.16
C ARG A 6 1.79 -6.84 34.99
N SER A 7 1.17 -6.34 36.07
CA SER A 7 -0.10 -5.61 35.98
C SER A 7 0.06 -4.23 35.35
N GLU A 8 1.11 -3.48 35.68
CA GLU A 8 1.37 -2.17 35.07
C GLU A 8 1.62 -2.27 33.56
N ASN A 9 2.35 -3.30 33.11
CA ASN A 9 2.59 -3.54 31.69
C ASN A 9 1.31 -3.95 30.95
N ASP A 10 0.44 -4.75 31.58
CA ASP A 10 -0.83 -5.18 30.97
C ASP A 10 -1.86 -4.02 30.87
N GLU A 11 -1.85 -3.09 31.83
CA GLU A 11 -2.65 -1.86 31.76
C GLU A 11 -2.11 -0.88 30.71
N GLY A 12 -0.79 -0.65 30.66
CA GLY A 12 -0.18 0.19 29.65
C GLY A 12 -0.41 -0.32 28.22
N LEU A 13 -0.33 -1.65 28.01
CA LEU A 13 -0.64 -2.26 26.71
C LEU A 13 -2.10 -2.08 26.30
N LYS A 14 -3.04 -2.15 27.26
CA LYS A 14 -4.46 -1.89 27.01
C LYS A 14 -4.72 -0.44 26.66
N GLU A 15 -4.16 0.51 27.42
CA GLU A 15 -4.30 1.94 27.12
C GLU A 15 -3.76 2.30 25.74
N LEU A 16 -2.57 1.79 25.38
CA LEU A 16 -1.98 2.03 24.06
C LEU A 16 -2.85 1.46 22.93
N SER A 17 -3.43 0.27 23.13
CA SER A 17 -4.36 -0.36 22.17
C SER A 17 -5.66 0.44 22.00
N GLU A 18 -6.26 0.90 23.10
CA GLU A 18 -7.48 1.72 23.10
C GLU A 18 -7.27 3.05 22.36
N VAL A 19 -6.15 3.73 22.62
CA VAL A 19 -5.81 4.99 21.95
C VAL A 19 -5.59 4.79 20.44
N GLU A 20 -4.88 3.74 20.05
CA GLU A 20 -4.65 3.39 18.65
C GLU A 20 -5.97 3.04 17.94
N LEU A 21 -6.83 2.25 18.57
CA LEU A 21 -8.13 1.87 18.04
C LEU A 21 -9.03 3.09 17.86
N ARG A 22 -9.09 3.97 18.86
CA ARG A 22 -9.87 5.21 18.80
C ARG A 22 -9.39 6.12 17.67
N ARG A 23 -8.08 6.23 17.46
CA ARG A 23 -7.51 7.02 16.35
C ARG A 23 -7.93 6.46 14.99
N ARG A 24 -7.85 5.13 14.81
CA ARG A 24 -8.28 4.45 13.58
C ARG A 24 -9.78 4.64 13.31
N MET A 25 -10.61 4.50 14.35
CA MET A 25 -12.05 4.73 14.24
C MET A 25 -12.37 6.17 13.86
N LEU A 26 -11.65 7.15 14.42
CA LEU A 26 -11.81 8.56 14.04
C LEU A 26 -11.48 8.79 12.58
N PHE A 27 -10.34 8.30 12.07
CA PHE A 27 -9.97 8.48 10.67
C PHE A 27 -10.92 7.77 9.71
N PHE A 28 -11.42 6.60 10.08
CA PHE A 28 -12.46 5.91 9.33
C PHE A 28 -13.79 6.69 9.32
N ALA A 29 -14.20 7.24 10.46
CA ALA A 29 -15.39 8.09 10.53
C ALA A 29 -15.22 9.34 9.66
N VAL A 30 -14.06 9.99 9.68
CA VAL A 30 -13.74 11.14 8.83
C VAL A 30 -13.81 10.77 7.35
N SER A 31 -13.25 9.63 6.93
CA SER A 31 -13.32 9.22 5.52
C SER A 31 -14.77 8.97 5.08
N VAL A 32 -15.59 8.33 5.91
CA VAL A 32 -17.03 8.14 5.63
C VAL A 32 -17.76 9.48 5.52
N VAL A 33 -17.46 10.44 6.42
CA VAL A 33 -18.03 11.78 6.32
C VAL A 33 -17.64 12.45 5.01
N VAL A 34 -16.38 12.35 4.58
CA VAL A 34 -15.92 12.86 3.28
C VAL A 34 -16.68 12.22 2.12
N LEU A 35 -16.88 10.90 2.14
CA LEU A 35 -17.66 10.18 1.11
C LEU A 35 -19.08 10.73 0.99
N VAL A 36 -19.76 10.89 2.14
CA VAL A 36 -21.14 11.39 2.20
C VAL A 36 -21.22 12.83 1.74
N VAL A 37 -20.36 13.70 2.26
CA VAL A 37 -20.32 15.13 1.90
C VAL A 37 -20.11 15.30 0.39
N VAL A 38 -19.12 14.62 -0.19
CA VAL A 38 -18.85 14.70 -1.63
C VAL A 38 -20.00 14.13 -2.46
N SER A 39 -20.73 13.13 -1.96
CA SER A 39 -21.86 12.53 -2.69
C SER A 39 -23.18 13.33 -2.57
N VAL A 40 -23.30 14.24 -1.60
CA VAL A 40 -24.54 14.99 -1.30
C VAL A 40 -24.45 16.45 -1.75
N ILE A 41 -23.26 17.04 -1.83
CA ILE A 41 -23.07 18.40 -2.36
C ILE A 41 -23.70 18.51 -3.77
N PRO A 42 -24.34 19.64 -4.14
CA PRO A 42 -24.88 19.81 -5.48
C PRO A 42 -23.77 19.64 -6.52
N ALA A 43 -24.00 18.76 -7.50
CA ALA A 43 -23.04 18.47 -8.56
C ALA A 43 -22.70 19.77 -9.32
N PRO A 44 -21.41 20.07 -9.57
CA PRO A 44 -21.04 21.18 -10.44
C PRO A 44 -21.55 20.91 -11.86
N ASP A 45 -21.90 21.99 -12.58
CA ASP A 45 -22.51 21.92 -13.91
C ASP A 45 -21.63 21.07 -14.87
N GLY A 46 -22.24 20.03 -15.45
CA GLY A 46 -21.58 19.10 -16.38
C GLY A 46 -21.09 17.78 -15.78
N LEU A 47 -21.16 17.59 -14.45
CA LEU A 47 -20.78 16.33 -13.83
C LEU A 47 -21.97 15.37 -13.67
N SER A 48 -21.81 14.14 -14.16
CA SER A 48 -22.81 13.10 -13.92
C SER A 48 -22.85 12.68 -12.45
N LEU A 49 -24.04 12.30 -11.96
CA LEU A 49 -24.22 11.80 -10.59
C LEU A 49 -23.33 10.58 -10.29
N ARG A 50 -23.07 9.72 -11.30
CA ARG A 50 -22.14 8.59 -11.18
C ARG A 50 -20.69 9.07 -11.02
N GLY A 51 -20.28 10.08 -11.79
CA GLY A 51 -18.94 10.67 -11.67
C GLY A 51 -18.69 11.32 -10.32
N GLN A 52 -19.69 12.00 -9.76
CA GLN A 52 -19.61 12.58 -8.42
C GLN A 52 -19.42 11.51 -7.33
N ARG A 53 -20.20 10.42 -7.38
CA ARG A 53 -20.06 9.29 -6.46
C ARG A 53 -18.70 8.61 -6.61
N ALA A 54 -18.19 8.48 -7.83
CA ALA A 54 -16.83 7.97 -8.08
C ALA A 54 -15.75 8.85 -7.42
N LEU A 55 -15.88 10.18 -7.51
CA LEU A 55 -14.99 11.12 -6.82
C LEU A 55 -15.11 11.00 -5.30
N GLY A 56 -16.31 10.81 -4.76
CA GLY A 56 -16.51 10.55 -3.34
C GLY A 56 -15.78 9.30 -2.86
N ILE A 57 -15.88 8.20 -3.64
CA ILE A 57 -15.16 6.95 -3.35
C ILE A 57 -13.64 7.17 -3.44
N LEU A 58 -13.16 7.90 -4.45
CA LEU A 58 -11.75 8.23 -4.60
C LEU A 58 -11.24 9.02 -3.38
N ALA A 59 -11.98 10.05 -2.95
CA ALA A 59 -11.63 10.85 -1.78
C ALA A 59 -11.63 10.01 -0.50
N PHE A 60 -12.63 9.13 -0.32
CA PHE A 60 -12.69 8.17 0.78
C PHE A 60 -11.44 7.28 0.85
N VAL A 61 -11.06 6.66 -0.27
CA VAL A 61 -9.88 5.79 -0.35
C VAL A 61 -8.59 6.60 -0.13
N ALA A 62 -8.49 7.80 -0.70
CA ALA A 62 -7.33 8.67 -0.56
C ALA A 62 -7.08 9.07 0.91
N VAL A 63 -8.13 9.42 1.66
CA VAL A 63 -8.03 9.70 3.10
C VAL A 63 -7.54 8.47 3.86
N LEU A 64 -8.06 7.27 3.54
CA LEU A 64 -7.62 6.03 4.18
C LEU A 64 -6.16 5.67 3.84
N TRP A 65 -5.68 5.98 2.64
CA TRP A 65 -4.28 5.79 2.26
C TRP A 65 -3.34 6.74 2.98
N VAL A 66 -3.67 8.03 3.05
CA VAL A 66 -2.83 9.02 3.74
C VAL A 66 -2.78 8.78 5.26
N THR A 67 -3.89 8.31 5.84
CA THR A 67 -3.97 8.02 7.28
C THR A 67 -3.43 6.63 7.65
N GLU A 68 -3.13 5.78 6.66
CA GLU A 68 -2.70 4.39 6.83
C GLU A 68 -3.57 3.60 7.84
N THR A 69 -4.88 3.91 7.89
CA THR A 69 -5.80 3.35 8.90
C THR A 69 -5.94 1.83 8.76
N PHE A 70 -5.89 1.34 7.53
CA PHE A 70 -5.96 -0.07 7.17
C PHE A 70 -4.85 -0.42 6.17
N PRO A 71 -4.49 -1.72 6.05
CA PRO A 71 -3.59 -2.17 4.99
C PRO A 71 -4.08 -1.73 3.60
N LEU A 72 -3.16 -1.33 2.72
CA LEU A 72 -3.47 -0.82 1.37
C LEU A 72 -4.39 -1.74 0.57
N GLY A 73 -4.25 -3.07 0.71
CA GLY A 73 -5.13 -4.03 0.04
C GLY A 73 -6.57 -4.00 0.56
N LEU A 74 -6.78 -3.78 1.86
CA LEU A 74 -8.11 -3.69 2.46
C LEU A 74 -8.81 -2.38 2.06
N THR A 75 -8.08 -1.27 2.02
CA THR A 75 -8.64 0.01 1.55
C THR A 75 -9.01 -0.03 0.06
N ALA A 76 -8.19 -0.69 -0.77
CA ALA A 76 -8.50 -0.92 -2.18
C ALA A 76 -9.78 -1.76 -2.37
N LEU A 77 -9.99 -2.78 -1.53
CA LEU A 77 -11.22 -3.58 -1.52
C LEU A 77 -12.45 -2.74 -1.15
N PHE A 78 -12.35 -1.83 -0.17
CA PHE A 78 -13.45 -0.91 0.13
C PHE A 78 -13.81 -0.04 -1.07
N GLY A 79 -12.81 0.50 -1.77
CA GLY A 79 -13.04 1.28 -2.99
C GLY A 79 -13.79 0.49 -4.07
N ALA A 80 -13.30 -0.72 -4.37
CA ALA A 80 -13.92 -1.60 -5.36
C ALA A 80 -15.35 -2.04 -4.98
N MET A 81 -15.61 -2.26 -3.68
CA MET A 81 -16.93 -2.64 -3.17
C MET A 81 -17.92 -1.46 -3.15
N LEU A 82 -17.46 -0.23 -2.90
CA LEU A 82 -18.33 0.95 -2.85
C LEU A 82 -18.83 1.37 -4.23
N LEU A 83 -18.08 1.11 -5.31
CA LEU A 83 -18.49 1.41 -6.69
C LEU A 83 -19.85 0.79 -7.07
N PRO A 84 -20.08 -0.53 -6.91
CA PRO A 84 -21.38 -1.13 -7.21
C PRO A 84 -22.43 -0.79 -6.16
N VAL A 85 -22.06 -0.66 -4.89
CA VAL A 85 -22.99 -0.28 -3.80
C VAL A 85 -23.61 1.10 -4.04
N LEU A 86 -22.83 2.05 -4.56
CA LEU A 86 -23.29 3.39 -4.91
C LEU A 86 -23.84 3.49 -6.34
N GLY A 87 -23.96 2.37 -7.06
CA GLY A 87 -24.52 2.31 -8.41
C GLY A 87 -23.70 3.03 -9.48
N VAL A 88 -22.38 3.13 -9.27
CA VAL A 88 -21.44 3.77 -10.20
C VAL A 88 -21.13 2.82 -11.36
N LEU A 89 -20.67 1.61 -11.05
CA LEU A 89 -20.29 0.55 -11.98
C LEU A 89 -20.92 -0.80 -11.59
N PRO A 90 -21.13 -1.72 -12.53
CA PRO A 90 -21.46 -3.11 -12.22
C PRO A 90 -20.36 -3.79 -11.36
N PRO A 91 -20.69 -4.83 -10.58
CA PRO A 91 -19.70 -5.55 -9.78
C PRO A 91 -18.54 -6.11 -10.61
N ALA A 92 -18.82 -6.69 -11.78
CA ALA A 92 -17.79 -7.26 -12.65
C ALA A 92 -16.73 -6.22 -13.06
N ASP A 93 -17.18 -5.02 -13.44
CA ASP A 93 -16.29 -3.93 -13.87
C ASP A 93 -15.53 -3.32 -12.70
N SER A 94 -16.14 -3.29 -11.51
CA SER A 94 -15.53 -2.71 -10.30
C SER A 94 -14.34 -3.53 -9.79
N PHE A 95 -14.33 -4.84 -10.03
CA PHE A 95 -13.25 -5.75 -9.65
C PHE A 95 -12.31 -6.12 -10.81
N ALA A 96 -12.52 -5.61 -12.03
CA ALA A 96 -11.74 -5.98 -13.21
C ALA A 96 -10.22 -5.75 -13.03
N GLY A 97 -9.81 -4.71 -12.29
CA GLY A 97 -8.41 -4.40 -12.01
C GLY A 97 -7.67 -5.48 -11.19
N PHE A 98 -8.38 -6.29 -10.40
CA PHE A 98 -7.79 -7.39 -9.64
C PHE A 98 -7.38 -8.57 -10.53
N GLY A 99 -7.87 -8.64 -11.77
CA GLY A 99 -7.47 -9.64 -12.76
C GLY A 99 -6.38 -9.15 -13.72
N SER A 100 -5.76 -7.99 -13.47
CA SER A 100 -4.80 -7.39 -14.40
C SER A 100 -3.50 -8.17 -14.51
N THR A 101 -2.89 -8.16 -15.71
CA THR A 101 -1.57 -8.75 -15.97
C THR A 101 -0.50 -8.20 -15.02
N ALA A 102 -0.59 -6.92 -14.66
CA ALA A 102 0.32 -6.28 -13.71
C ALA A 102 0.28 -6.94 -12.32
N LEU A 103 -0.90 -7.31 -11.82
CA LEU A 103 -1.01 -7.99 -10.53
C LEU A 103 -0.37 -9.39 -10.57
N PHE A 104 -0.61 -10.15 -11.64
CA PHE A 104 0.03 -11.46 -11.82
C PHE A 104 1.55 -11.33 -11.97
N PHE A 105 2.04 -10.30 -12.65
CA PHE A 105 3.47 -10.00 -12.73
C PHE A 105 4.05 -9.68 -11.36
N LEU A 106 3.38 -8.86 -10.55
CA LEU A 106 3.80 -8.56 -9.18
C LEU A 106 3.89 -9.83 -8.33
N ILE A 107 2.87 -10.71 -8.38
CA ILE A 107 2.87 -12.00 -7.68
C ILE A 107 4.04 -12.86 -8.14
N GLY A 108 4.32 -12.92 -9.45
CA GLY A 108 5.45 -13.63 -10.03
C GLY A 108 6.80 -13.09 -9.55
N ALA A 109 6.98 -11.77 -9.58
CA ALA A 109 8.20 -11.10 -9.13
C ALA A 109 8.45 -11.31 -7.63
N LEU A 110 7.40 -11.20 -6.79
CA LEU A 110 7.49 -11.48 -5.35
C LEU A 110 7.83 -12.96 -5.09
N SER A 111 7.16 -13.88 -5.80
CA SER A 111 7.42 -15.32 -5.69
C SER A 111 8.86 -15.66 -6.09
N PHE A 112 9.36 -15.04 -7.17
CA PHE A 112 10.76 -15.17 -7.60
C PHE A 112 11.72 -14.61 -6.55
N GLY A 113 11.41 -13.46 -5.94
CA GLY A 113 12.17 -12.90 -4.83
C GLY A 113 12.30 -13.87 -3.65
N ILE A 114 11.19 -14.50 -3.24
CA ILE A 114 11.18 -15.51 -2.17
C ILE A 114 12.02 -16.74 -2.57
N ALA A 115 11.91 -17.23 -3.81
CA ALA A 115 12.72 -18.34 -4.30
C ALA A 115 14.24 -17.99 -4.29
N MET A 116 14.59 -16.77 -4.68
CA MET A 116 15.97 -16.25 -4.64
C MET A 116 16.50 -16.13 -3.21
N GLN A 117 15.63 -15.81 -2.25
CA GLN A 117 15.96 -15.80 -0.82
C GLN A 117 16.24 -17.21 -0.31
N LYS A 118 15.34 -18.17 -0.58
CA LYS A 118 15.50 -19.57 -0.16
C LYS A 118 16.76 -20.23 -0.70
N THR A 119 17.12 -19.94 -1.96
CA THR A 119 18.35 -20.46 -2.58
C THR A 119 19.63 -19.73 -2.14
N ASN A 120 19.51 -18.66 -1.34
CA ASN A 120 20.59 -17.73 -1.01
C ASN A 120 21.33 -17.17 -2.23
N LEU A 121 20.68 -17.16 -3.41
CA LEU A 121 21.30 -16.72 -4.66
C LEU A 121 21.73 -15.24 -4.59
N HIS A 122 20.87 -14.39 -4.01
CA HIS A 122 21.16 -12.99 -3.74
C HIS A 122 22.47 -12.79 -2.95
N LYS A 123 22.74 -13.61 -1.92
CA LYS A 123 23.99 -13.56 -1.13
C LYS A 123 25.20 -14.00 -1.95
N ARG A 124 25.08 -15.07 -2.74
CA ARG A 124 26.17 -15.56 -3.60
C ARG A 124 26.59 -14.49 -4.61
N ILE A 125 25.62 -13.79 -5.19
CA ILE A 125 25.86 -12.69 -6.14
C ILE A 125 26.51 -11.51 -5.42
N ALA A 126 25.95 -11.08 -4.27
CA ALA A 126 26.50 -9.97 -3.49
C ALA A 126 27.96 -10.21 -3.05
N LEU A 127 28.27 -11.40 -2.54
CA LEU A 127 29.63 -11.75 -2.10
C LEU A 127 30.61 -11.79 -3.28
N ARG A 128 30.22 -12.35 -4.43
CA ARG A 128 31.04 -12.34 -5.66
C ARG A 128 31.29 -10.92 -6.17
N PHE A 129 30.32 -10.03 -6.02
CA PHE A 129 30.44 -8.64 -6.43
C PHE A 129 31.39 -7.85 -5.52
N ILE A 130 31.18 -7.93 -4.21
CA ILE A 130 32.04 -7.30 -3.19
C ILE A 130 33.49 -7.81 -3.32
N GLY A 131 33.66 -9.11 -3.57
CA GLY A 131 34.97 -9.70 -3.81
C GLY A 131 35.71 -9.14 -5.04
N ARG A 132 35.00 -8.63 -6.05
CA ARG A 132 35.59 -8.05 -7.27
C ARG A 132 35.85 -6.55 -7.21
N VAL A 133 34.96 -5.77 -6.58
CA VAL A 133 35.04 -4.30 -6.57
C VAL A 133 36.12 -3.78 -5.60
N GLY A 134 36.47 -4.57 -4.58
CA GLY A 134 37.58 -4.32 -3.66
C GLY A 134 37.18 -3.63 -2.34
N LYS A 135 38.15 -3.48 -1.42
CA LYS A 135 37.94 -3.09 0.00
C LYS A 135 37.67 -1.60 0.25
N SER A 136 37.62 -0.75 -0.78
CA SER A 136 37.49 0.70 -0.61
C SER A 136 36.01 1.13 -0.66
N SER A 137 35.54 1.78 0.41
CA SER A 137 34.14 2.22 0.55
C SER A 137 33.66 3.08 -0.61
N SER A 138 34.51 3.99 -1.11
CA SER A 138 34.16 4.89 -2.22
C SER A 138 33.88 4.15 -3.52
N ARG A 139 34.63 3.08 -3.82
CA ARG A 139 34.41 2.25 -5.01
C ARG A 139 33.13 1.43 -4.91
N LEU A 140 32.78 0.98 -3.71
CA LEU A 140 31.58 0.20 -3.45
C LEU A 140 30.33 1.05 -3.69
N ILE A 141 30.30 2.27 -3.15
CA ILE A 141 29.23 3.24 -3.38
C ILE A 141 29.10 3.58 -4.86
N LEU A 142 30.21 3.93 -5.53
CA LEU A 142 30.20 4.25 -6.97
C LEU A 142 29.66 3.09 -7.81
N SER A 143 30.02 1.86 -7.46
CA SER A 143 29.57 0.67 -8.18
C SER A 143 28.08 0.36 -7.94
N ILE A 144 27.55 0.63 -6.74
CA ILE A 144 26.10 0.54 -6.46
C ILE A 144 25.34 1.58 -7.28
N CYS A 145 25.81 2.83 -7.30
CA CYS A 145 25.18 3.89 -8.09
C CYS A 145 25.20 3.58 -9.59
N LEU A 146 26.34 3.13 -10.13
CA LEU A 146 26.46 2.76 -11.54
C LEU A 146 25.59 1.55 -11.89
N LEU A 147 25.56 0.50 -11.05
CA LEU A 147 24.66 -0.63 -11.27
C LEU A 147 23.19 -0.22 -11.22
N GLY A 148 22.81 0.62 -10.25
CA GLY A 148 21.46 1.17 -10.15
C GLY A 148 21.07 1.96 -11.40
N GLY A 149 21.98 2.81 -11.90
CA GLY A 149 21.77 3.56 -13.14
C GLY A 149 21.64 2.66 -14.38
N ILE A 150 22.51 1.65 -14.52
CA ILE A 150 22.43 0.68 -15.62
C ILE A 150 21.12 -0.10 -15.54
N LEU A 151 20.72 -0.57 -14.34
CA LEU A 151 19.46 -1.29 -14.15
C LEU A 151 18.25 -0.41 -14.52
N SER A 152 18.26 0.85 -14.07
CA SER A 152 17.22 1.83 -14.41
C SER A 152 17.15 2.08 -15.92
N TRP A 153 18.29 2.11 -16.62
CA TRP A 153 18.33 2.23 -18.08
C TRP A 153 17.78 0.97 -18.76
N THR A 154 18.04 -0.21 -18.22
CA THR A 154 17.64 -1.49 -18.83
C THR A 154 16.18 -1.87 -18.60
N MET A 155 15.53 -1.39 -17.54
CA MET A 155 14.11 -1.63 -17.30
C MET A 155 13.26 -0.59 -18.04
N PRO A 156 12.54 -0.95 -19.11
CA PRO A 156 11.63 -0.01 -19.77
C PRO A 156 10.42 0.22 -18.86
N GLU A 157 10.11 1.49 -18.59
CA GLU A 157 8.98 1.93 -17.75
C GLU A 157 7.58 1.65 -18.36
N HIS A 158 7.49 1.05 -19.55
CA HIS A 158 6.21 0.85 -20.23
C HIS A 158 5.67 -0.56 -20.00
N ALA A 159 4.74 -0.70 -19.05
CA ALA A 159 3.82 -1.82 -18.93
C ALA A 159 2.45 -1.34 -18.44
#